data_AF-A0A3N0A0Q1-F1
#
_entry.id   AF-A0A3N0A0Q1-F1
#
_cell.length_a   1.000
_cell.length_b   1.000
_cell.length_c   1.000
_cell.angle_alpha   90.00
_cell.angle_beta   90.00
_cell.angle_gamma   90.00
#
_symmetry.space_group_name_H-M   'P 1'
#
loop_
_entity.id
_entity.type
_entity.pdbx_description
1 polymer ?
#
loop_
_entity_poly.entity_id
_entity_poly.type
_entity_poly.pdbx_seq_one_letter_code
_entity_poly.pdbx_strand_id
1 'polypeptide(L)'
;MVSPIIIPIVIVAIAGIAGYLVYKLALHDYFCNRSVNVTLLEYGISKTQSQIVREFHEFQGKSISDGEVARLVKYYRQRQPDKFLSMYDEIREKKTD
;
A
#
# COMPACT_ATOMS: atom_id res chain seq x y z
N MET A 1 -2.95 18.64 46.51
CA MET A 1 -3.09 17.17 46.35
C MET A 1 -3.45 16.73 44.91
N VAL A 2 -3.40 17.61 43.90
CA VAL A 2 -3.84 17.30 42.52
C VAL A 2 -2.68 16.86 41.60
N SER A 3 -1.46 17.34 41.87
CA SER A 3 -0.26 17.06 41.08
C SER A 3 0.09 15.58 40.85
N PRO A 4 0.02 14.67 41.85
CA PRO A 4 0.46 13.28 41.62
C PRO A 4 -0.47 12.47 40.70
N ILE A 5 -1.69 12.93 40.44
CA ILE A 5 -2.65 12.25 39.54
C ILE A 5 -2.49 12.73 38.10
N ILE A 6 -2.07 13.98 37.89
CA ILE A 6 -1.97 14.56 36.55
C ILE A 6 -0.82 13.94 35.75
N ILE A 7 0.33 13.72 36.39
CA ILE A 7 1.54 13.19 35.73
C ILE A 7 1.29 11.84 35.04
N PRO A 8 0.71 10.80 35.69
CA PRO A 8 0.46 9.53 35.02
C PRO A 8 -0.57 9.64 33.89
N ILE A 9 -1.59 10.49 34.01
CA ILE A 9 -2.59 10.71 32.96
C ILE A 9 -1.94 11.29 31.70
N VAL A 10 -1.06 12.29 31.88
CA VAL A 10 -0.35 12.91 30.75
C VAL A 10 0.57 11.90 30.06
N ILE A 11 1.27 11.05 30.81
CA ILE A 11 2.11 9.99 30.23
C ILE A 11 1.28 9.01 29.39
N VAL A 12 0.14 8.56 29.92
CA VAL A 12 -0.78 7.64 29.20
C VAL A 12 -1.33 8.31 27.94
N ALA A 13 -1.69 9.58 28.00
CA ALA A 13 -2.17 10.33 26.85
C ALA A 13 -1.08 10.45 25.76
N ILE A 14 0.15 10.79 26.13
CA ILE A 14 1.29 10.85 25.19
C ILE A 14 1.55 9.48 24.58
N ALA A 15 1.57 8.41 25.39
CA ALA A 15 1.79 7.06 24.90
C ALA A 15 0.68 6.59 23.94
N GLY A 16 -0.59 6.92 24.23
CA GLY A 16 -1.72 6.63 23.34
C GLY A 16 -1.62 7.36 22.00
N ILE A 17 -1.29 8.65 22.01
CA ILE A 17 -1.10 9.44 20.78
C ILE A 17 0.10 8.92 19.98
N ALA A 18 1.22 8.66 20.66
CA ALA A 18 2.41 8.11 20.01
C ALA A 18 2.14 6.74 19.38
N GLY A 19 1.46 5.85 20.10
CA GLY A 19 1.05 4.53 19.60
C GLY A 19 0.12 4.64 18.39
N TYR A 20 -0.86 5.53 18.44
CA TYR A 20 -1.76 5.77 17.31
C TYR A 20 -1.03 6.30 16.07
N LEU A 21 -0.07 7.23 16.25
CA LEU A 21 0.73 7.76 15.14
C LEU A 21 1.60 6.67 14.50
N VAL A 22 2.26 5.83 15.32
CA VAL A 22 3.04 4.70 14.82
C VAL A 22 2.16 3.72 14.04
N TYR A 23 0.98 3.39 14.57
CA TYR A 23 0.02 2.53 13.88
C TYR A 23 -0.38 3.10 12.52
N LYS A 24 -0.79 4.37 12.50
CA LYS A 24 -1.29 5.04 11.30
C LYS A 24 -0.21 5.25 10.23
N LEU A 25 1.02 5.55 10.62
CA LEU A 25 2.09 5.91 9.68
C LEU A 25 2.90 4.70 9.20
N ALA A 26 3.21 3.76 10.08
CA ALA A 26 4.12 2.66 9.76
C ALA A 26 3.39 1.34 9.56
N LEU A 27 2.57 0.93 10.54
CA LEU A 27 1.92 -0.39 10.50
C LEU A 27 0.88 -0.46 9.39
N HIS A 28 0.04 0.57 9.23
CA HIS A 28 -0.96 0.60 8.18
C HIS A 28 -0.34 0.43 6.77
N ASP A 29 0.72 1.20 6.46
CA ASP A 29 1.40 1.10 5.17
C ASP A 29 2.08 -0.26 4.98
N TYR A 30 2.62 -0.86 6.04
CA TYR A 30 3.22 -2.19 6.02
C TYR A 30 2.18 -3.30 5.76
N PHE A 31 1.04 -3.25 6.46
CA PHE A 31 -0.03 -4.25 6.30
C PHE A 31 -0.63 -4.22 4.89
N CYS A 32 -0.89 -3.03 4.33
CA CYS A 32 -1.40 -2.95 2.96
C CYS A 32 -0.38 -3.50 1.94
N ASN A 33 0.93 -3.30 2.17
CA ASN A 33 1.97 -3.86 1.31
C ASN A 33 2.01 -5.37 1.35
N ARG A 34 1.99 -5.92 2.56
CA ARG A 34 2.03 -7.35 2.76
C ARG A 34 0.77 -8.03 2.20
N SER A 35 -0.41 -7.45 2.46
CA SER A 35 -1.68 -7.98 1.98
C SER A 35 -1.68 -8.15 0.46
N VAL A 36 -1.45 -7.07 -0.28
CA VAL A 36 -1.45 -7.12 -1.75
C VAL A 36 -0.37 -8.05 -2.29
N ASN A 37 0.83 -8.07 -1.68
CA ASN A 37 1.90 -8.95 -2.15
C ASN A 37 1.59 -10.43 -1.91
N VAL A 38 0.94 -10.77 -0.80
CA VAL A 38 0.45 -12.14 -0.54
C VAL A 38 -0.62 -12.52 -1.54
N THR A 39 -1.59 -11.64 -1.81
CA THR A 39 -2.61 -11.87 -2.84
C THR A 39 -1.98 -12.12 -4.21
N LEU A 40 -1.04 -11.28 -4.65
CA LEU A 40 -0.36 -11.49 -5.93
C LEU A 40 0.35 -12.86 -5.98
N LEU A 41 1.00 -13.28 -4.90
CA LEU A 41 1.64 -14.59 -4.79
C LEU A 41 0.62 -15.75 -4.83
N GLU A 42 -0.52 -15.62 -4.17
CA GLU A 42 -1.60 -16.62 -4.19
C GLU A 42 -2.16 -16.84 -5.61
N TYR A 43 -2.25 -15.77 -6.41
CA TYR A 43 -2.62 -15.85 -7.82
C TYR A 43 -1.47 -16.28 -8.75
N GLY A 44 -0.30 -16.64 -8.21
CA GLY A 44 0.86 -17.08 -8.98
C GLY A 44 1.60 -15.95 -9.71
N ILE A 45 1.31 -14.69 -9.36
CA ILE A 45 1.90 -13.50 -9.97
C ILE A 45 3.20 -13.17 -9.24
N SER A 46 4.34 -13.54 -9.84
CA SER A 46 5.66 -13.22 -9.28
C SER A 46 6.12 -11.77 -9.55
N LYS A 47 5.29 -10.96 -10.22
CA LYS A 47 5.62 -9.57 -10.59
C LYS A 47 5.40 -8.64 -9.40
N THR A 48 6.27 -7.65 -9.26
CA THR A 48 6.12 -6.61 -8.24
C THR A 48 4.97 -5.67 -8.61
N GLN A 49 4.27 -5.11 -7.62
CA GLN A 49 3.21 -4.10 -7.83
C GLN A 49 3.63 -2.95 -8.75
N SER A 50 4.87 -2.46 -8.61
CA SER A 50 5.44 -1.40 -9.47
C SER A 50 5.63 -1.86 -10.92
N GLN A 51 6.03 -3.11 -11.13
CA GLN A 51 6.18 -3.68 -12.46
C GLN A 51 4.81 -3.84 -13.13
N ILE A 52 3.79 -4.30 -12.40
CA ILE A 52 2.42 -4.43 -12.93
C ILE A 52 1.89 -3.06 -13.39
N VAL A 53 2.01 -2.03 -12.56
CA VAL A 53 1.54 -0.67 -12.91
C VAL A 53 2.32 -0.10 -14.08
N ARG A 54 3.65 -0.29 -14.13
CA ARG A 54 4.48 0.19 -15.22
C ARG A 54 4.13 -0.49 -16.53
N GLU A 55 4.06 -1.82 -16.54
CA GLU A 55 3.69 -2.59 -17.73
C GLU A 55 2.28 -2.24 -18.22
N PHE A 56 1.32 -2.05 -17.31
CA PHE A 56 -0.04 -1.66 -17.65
C PHE A 56 -0.10 -0.31 -18.37
N HIS A 57 0.64 0.68 -17.89
CA HIS A 57 0.69 2.00 -18.52
C HIS A 57 1.47 1.98 -19.85
N GLU A 58 2.60 1.26 -19.91
CA GLU A 58 3.35 1.05 -21.16
C GLU A 58 2.49 0.35 -22.22
N PHE A 59 1.69 -0.63 -21.80
CA PHE A 59 0.71 -1.33 -22.64
C PHE A 59 -0.42 -0.43 -23.15
N GLN A 60 -0.81 0.59 -22.38
CA GLN A 60 -1.73 1.65 -22.81
C GLN A 60 -1.07 2.73 -23.67
N GLY A 61 0.23 2.60 -24.00
CA GLY A 61 0.99 3.59 -24.76
C GLY A 61 1.36 4.84 -23.95
N LYS A 62 1.31 4.78 -22.62
CA LYS A 62 1.68 5.88 -21.71
C LYS A 62 2.96 5.53 -20.96
N SER A 63 4.06 6.22 -21.25
CA SER A 63 5.27 6.11 -20.43
C SER A 63 5.14 6.99 -19.18
N ILE A 64 5.13 6.34 -18.01
CA ILE A 64 5.09 7.02 -16.70
C ILE A 64 6.46 6.98 -16.05
N SER A 65 6.82 8.05 -15.35
CA SER A 65 8.09 8.12 -14.61
C SER A 65 8.08 7.21 -13.37
N ASP A 66 9.25 6.73 -12.92
CA ASP A 66 9.35 5.86 -11.74
C ASP A 66 8.77 6.50 -10.46
N GLY A 67 8.88 7.83 -10.34
CA GLY A 67 8.27 8.57 -9.22
C GLY A 67 6.74 8.58 -9.26
N GLU A 68 6.16 8.60 -10.46
CA GLU A 68 4.72 8.52 -10.65
C GLU A 68 4.19 7.09 -10.45
N VAL A 69 4.94 6.08 -10.91
CA VAL A 69 4.69 4.66 -10.59
C VAL A 69 4.60 4.46 -9.08
N ALA A 70 5.58 4.96 -8.32
CA ALA A 70 5.61 4.82 -6.86
C ALA A 70 4.38 5.47 -6.19
N ARG A 71 3.95 6.65 -6.67
CA ARG A 71 2.73 7.32 -6.17
C ARG A 71 1.48 6.53 -6.49
N LEU A 72 1.35 6.03 -7.73
CA LEU A 72 0.20 5.24 -8.16
C LEU A 72 0.11 3.92 -7.40
N VAL A 73 1.23 3.22 -7.22
CA VAL A 73 1.29 1.99 -6.42
C VAL A 73 0.82 2.26 -5.00
N LYS A 74 1.31 3.32 -4.35
CA LYS A 74 0.88 3.69 -3.00
C LYS A 74 -0.62 3.98 -2.96
N TYR A 75 -1.14 4.71 -3.94
CA TYR A 75 -2.56 5.05 -4.05
C TYR A 75 -3.44 3.81 -4.21
N TYR A 76 -3.12 2.94 -5.17
CA TYR A 76 -3.88 1.71 -5.43
C TYR A 76 -3.84 0.77 -4.23
N ARG A 77 -2.67 0.59 -3.61
CA ARG A 77 -2.52 -0.24 -2.42
C ARG A 77 -3.39 0.22 -1.24
N GLN A 78 -3.59 1.52 -1.07
CA GLN A 78 -4.36 2.07 0.06
C GLN A 78 -5.86 2.17 -0.22
N ARG A 79 -6.28 2.37 -1.48
CA ARG A 79 -7.69 2.62 -1.84
C ARG A 79 -8.34 1.57 -2.72
N GLN A 80 -7.60 0.92 -3.60
CA GLN A 80 -8.12 0.02 -4.64
C GLN A 80 -7.13 -1.15 -4.87
N PRO A 81 -6.96 -2.04 -3.87
CA PRO A 81 -5.99 -3.15 -3.96
C PRO A 81 -6.34 -4.12 -5.10
N ASP A 82 -7.63 -4.31 -5.40
CA ASP A 82 -8.08 -5.24 -6.45
C ASP A 82 -7.63 -4.81 -7.86
N LYS A 83 -7.31 -3.52 -8.03
CA LYS A 83 -6.88 -2.97 -9.32
C LYS A 83 -5.57 -3.59 -9.82
N PHE A 84 -4.73 -4.10 -8.92
CA PHE A 84 -3.50 -4.81 -9.32
C PHE A 84 -3.81 -6.12 -10.06
N LEU A 85 -4.85 -6.84 -9.64
CA LEU A 85 -5.28 -8.07 -10.31
C LEU A 85 -5.92 -7.75 -11.66
N SER A 86 -6.84 -6.77 -11.71
CA SER A 86 -7.49 -6.39 -12.96
C SER A 86 -6.49 -5.90 -14.02
N MET A 87 -5.50 -5.09 -13.61
CA MET A 87 -4.43 -4.64 -14.51
C MET A 87 -3.62 -5.83 -15.05
N TYR A 88 -3.32 -6.82 -14.20
CA TYR A 88 -2.57 -7.99 -14.60
C TYR A 88 -3.37 -8.88 -15.56
N ASP A 89 -4.67 -9.07 -15.30
CA ASP A 89 -5.56 -9.85 -16.15
C ASP A 89 -5.69 -9.22 -17.54
N GLU A 90 -5.88 -7.90 -17.64
CA GLU A 90 -5.92 -7.18 -18.92
C GLU A 90 -4.62 -7.36 -19.74
N ILE A 91 -3.46 -7.30 -19.07
CA ILE A 91 -2.16 -7.54 -19.72
C ILE A 91 -2.07 -8.99 -20.23
N ARG A 92 -2.59 -9.95 -19.46
CA ARG A 92 -2.54 -11.38 -19.78
C ARG A 92 -3.46 -11.76 -20.93
N GLU A 93 -4.70 -11.27 -20.92
CA GLU A 93 -5.69 -11.56 -21.96
C GLU A 93 -5.20 -11.11 -23.33
N LYS A 94 -4.76 -9.85 -23.48
CA LYS A 94 -4.29 -9.34 -24.77
C LYS A 94 -2.95 -9.94 -25.22
N LYS A 95 -2.19 -10.59 -24.33
CA LYS A 95 -0.99 -11.35 -24.73
C LYS A 95 -1.37 -12.72 -25.32
N THR A 96 -2.58 -13.19 -25.05
CA THR A 96 -3.09 -14.47 -25.52
C THR A 96 -3.80 -14.35 -26.88
N ASP A 97 -4.30 -13.15 -27.22
CA ASP A 97 -4.73 -12.74 -28.57
C ASP A 97 -3.55 -12.36 -29.48
#